data_AF-A0A5N6EZ83-F1
#
_entry.id   AF-A0A5N6EZ83-F1
#
_cell.length_a   1.000
_cell.length_b   1.000
_cell.length_c   1.000
_cell.angle_alpha   90.00
_cell.angle_beta   90.00
_cell.angle_gamma   90.00
#
_symmetry.space_group_name_H-M   'P 1'
#
loop_
_entity.id
_entity.type
_entity.pdbx_description
1 polymer ?
#
loop_
_entity_poly.entity_id
_entity_poly.type
_entity_poly.pdbx_seq_one_letter_code
_entity_poly.pdbx_strand_id
1 'polypeptide(L)'
;MGFHVYCAICGSTFHGRGWISIDSDDDADCTYRGEVIGDSDLSWLEHVRALGLNPHVAAERKSFLTGEGYHDDADAIYAYAGQDPNVPTDPDEEPPYFFCAYWDYMGNHKDKPVFPFHKACYEEILLRCFKNEIFNGDILYSLFEELVHENAYRVLLLDYGEPIPLRDQYWESRKGEELLVTNPVEIPRLSEYLDELQVMVKDEMETSRPPKMPVSPDVFDTLPRELRVQIFDLLPIASVLALKAASWSMHTVHLPRRSLETDLPWLWEIHDIIPFRSQKLEARLSKAIAELEEQGQYTKETVDYIPGLVNRKRIWMVCENIKDLYHDKVAESKGHVLDSSAPLAICRANLAQNN
;
A
#
# COMPACT_ATOMS: atom_id res chain seq x y z
N MET A 1 -2.41 17.24 -27.39
CA MET A 1 -1.43 17.77 -26.42
C MET A 1 -1.52 16.80 -25.27
N GLY A 2 -0.43 16.08 -24.99
CA GLY A 2 -0.47 14.91 -24.13
C GLY A 2 -0.46 15.24 -22.65
N PHE A 3 -0.75 14.23 -21.83
CA PHE A 3 -1.23 14.35 -20.47
C PHE A 3 -0.93 13.02 -19.75
N HIS A 4 -0.18 13.05 -18.64
CA HIS A 4 0.20 11.81 -17.94
C HIS A 4 -0.90 11.34 -16.99
N VAL A 5 -1.07 10.03 -16.92
CA VAL A 5 -1.96 9.36 -15.98
C VAL A 5 -1.16 8.75 -14.84
N TYR A 6 -1.71 8.81 -13.62
CA TYR A 6 -1.08 8.24 -12.44
C TYR A 6 -1.86 7.04 -11.90
N CYS A 7 -1.16 6.18 -11.17
CA CYS A 7 -1.77 5.04 -10.50
C CYS A 7 -2.76 5.49 -9.42
N ALA A 8 -3.99 5.00 -9.49
CA ALA A 8 -5.06 5.33 -8.55
C ALA A 8 -4.72 4.96 -7.10
N ILE A 9 -3.87 3.94 -6.91
CA ILE A 9 -3.51 3.41 -5.58
C ILE A 9 -2.25 4.05 -5.02
N CYS A 10 -1.18 4.21 -5.81
CA CYS A 10 0.11 4.71 -5.29
C CYS A 10 0.45 6.14 -5.73
N GLY A 11 -0.29 6.71 -6.68
CA GLY A 11 -0.05 8.04 -7.25
C GLY A 11 1.21 8.14 -8.11
N SER A 12 1.91 7.04 -8.36
CA SER A 12 3.12 7.03 -9.20
C SER A 12 2.80 6.98 -10.69
N THR A 13 3.80 7.31 -11.49
CA THR A 13 3.79 7.24 -12.95
C THR A 13 3.74 5.81 -13.49
N PHE A 14 3.33 5.67 -14.74
CA PHE A 14 3.44 4.43 -15.51
C PHE A 14 4.67 4.39 -16.44
N HIS A 15 5.49 5.43 -16.38
CA HIS A 15 6.75 5.52 -17.10
C HIS A 15 7.81 4.66 -16.43
N GLY A 16 8.33 3.66 -17.14
CA GLY A 16 9.47 2.88 -16.66
C GLY A 16 10.81 3.57 -16.90
N ARG A 17 11.89 2.79 -16.81
CA ARG A 17 13.28 3.30 -16.75
C ARG A 17 13.68 4.19 -17.94
N GLY A 18 13.14 3.93 -19.13
CA GLY A 18 13.52 4.67 -20.35
C GLY A 18 13.08 6.14 -20.37
N TRP A 19 12.14 6.52 -19.51
CA TRP A 19 11.50 7.84 -19.48
C TRP A 19 11.79 8.62 -18.19
N ILE A 20 12.30 7.94 -17.18
CA ILE A 20 12.67 8.54 -15.91
C ILE A 20 14.10 9.10 -16.01
N SER A 21 14.26 10.38 -15.69
CA SER A 21 15.58 11.02 -15.55
C SER A 21 16.26 10.56 -14.26
N ILE A 22 17.45 9.97 -14.38
CA ILE A 22 18.29 9.49 -13.27
C ILE A 22 19.72 9.99 -13.50
N ASP A 23 20.31 10.64 -12.50
CA ASP A 23 21.66 11.20 -12.52
C ASP A 23 21.96 12.04 -13.80
N SER A 24 20.97 12.81 -14.26
CA SER A 24 21.12 13.69 -15.42
C SER A 24 21.92 14.94 -15.06
N ASP A 25 22.90 15.29 -15.90
CA ASP A 25 23.69 16.51 -15.80
C ASP A 25 22.99 17.75 -16.39
N ASP A 26 21.91 17.56 -17.15
CA ASP A 26 21.28 18.62 -17.96
C ASP A 26 20.33 19.51 -17.15
N ASP A 27 19.72 18.97 -16.08
CA ASP A 27 18.84 19.72 -15.19
C ASP A 27 18.98 19.20 -13.75
N ALA A 28 19.73 19.93 -12.93
CA ALA A 28 20.16 19.47 -11.62
C ALA A 28 19.00 19.23 -10.64
N ASP A 29 17.81 19.78 -10.89
CA ASP A 29 16.64 19.62 -10.02
C ASP A 29 15.60 18.63 -10.58
N CYS A 30 15.66 18.33 -11.89
CA CYS A 30 14.72 17.45 -12.62
C CYS A 30 15.29 16.05 -12.88
N THR A 31 15.93 15.46 -11.86
CA THR A 31 16.49 14.11 -11.94
C THR A 31 16.42 13.38 -10.60
N TYR A 32 16.28 12.06 -10.64
CA TYR A 32 16.43 11.22 -9.46
C TYR A 32 17.88 10.89 -9.17
N ARG A 33 18.19 10.63 -7.90
CA ARG A 33 19.49 10.11 -7.49
C ARG A 33 19.55 8.60 -7.72
N GLY A 34 20.46 8.15 -8.58
CA GLY A 34 20.66 6.73 -8.86
C GLY A 34 21.09 5.94 -7.62
N GLU A 35 21.83 6.56 -6.69
CA GLU A 35 22.18 5.94 -5.40
C GLU A 35 20.97 5.61 -4.51
N VAL A 36 19.87 6.39 -4.62
CA VAL A 36 18.64 6.13 -3.87
C VAL A 36 17.85 5.02 -4.57
N ILE A 37 17.68 5.12 -5.89
CA ILE A 37 16.98 4.07 -6.67
C ILE A 37 17.69 2.72 -6.50
N GLY A 38 19.03 2.74 -6.49
CA GLY A 38 19.87 1.57 -6.31
C GLY A 38 19.52 0.45 -7.29
N ASP A 39 19.36 -0.76 -6.76
CA ASP A 39 19.03 -1.96 -7.53
C ASP A 39 17.51 -2.19 -7.67
N SER A 40 16.68 -1.19 -7.40
CA SER A 40 15.23 -1.31 -7.60
C SER A 40 14.93 -1.60 -9.07
N ASP A 41 14.17 -2.66 -9.33
CA ASP A 41 13.56 -2.84 -10.65
C ASP A 41 12.53 -1.71 -10.87
N LEU A 42 12.56 -1.07 -12.03
CA LEU A 42 11.61 -0.03 -12.42
C LEU A 42 10.60 -0.54 -13.46
N SER A 43 10.74 -1.78 -13.93
CA SER A 43 9.81 -2.38 -14.90
C SER A 43 8.40 -2.56 -14.33
N TRP A 44 8.28 -2.67 -12.99
CA TRP A 44 6.98 -2.74 -12.31
C TRP A 44 6.05 -1.56 -12.61
N LEU A 45 6.62 -0.39 -12.95
CA LEU A 45 5.86 0.81 -13.30
C LEU A 45 5.09 0.65 -14.62
N GLU A 46 5.57 -0.20 -15.52
CA GLU A 46 4.99 -0.42 -16.85
C GLU A 46 3.84 -1.44 -16.83
N HIS A 47 3.67 -2.18 -15.73
CA HIS A 47 2.61 -3.19 -15.60
C HIS A 47 1.28 -2.55 -15.20
N VAL A 48 0.58 -1.98 -16.20
CA VAL A 48 -0.69 -1.29 -16.02
C VAL A 48 -1.86 -2.27 -16.08
N ARG A 49 -2.82 -2.12 -15.15
CA ARG A 49 -4.18 -2.66 -15.24
C ARG A 49 -5.16 -1.56 -14.85
N ALA A 50 -6.45 -1.76 -15.11
CA ALA A 50 -7.46 -0.81 -14.65
C ALA A 50 -8.74 -1.47 -14.15
N LEU A 51 -9.39 -0.76 -13.22
CA LEU A 51 -10.75 -1.02 -12.76
C LEU A 51 -11.71 -0.16 -13.57
N GLY A 52 -12.65 -0.80 -14.25
CA GLY A 52 -13.69 -0.14 -15.02
C GLY A 52 -15.08 -0.61 -14.64
N LEU A 53 -16.09 0.03 -15.23
CA LEU A 53 -17.49 -0.33 -15.10
C LEU A 53 -18.10 -0.43 -16.49
N ASN A 54 -18.63 -1.61 -16.84
CA ASN A 54 -19.34 -1.82 -18.08
C ASN A 54 -20.86 -1.73 -17.83
N PRO A 55 -21.52 -0.61 -18.16
CA PRO A 55 -22.96 -0.46 -17.91
C PRO A 55 -23.82 -1.31 -18.84
N HIS A 56 -23.23 -1.88 -19.91
CA HIS A 56 -23.95 -2.59 -20.97
C HIS A 56 -24.12 -4.09 -20.70
N VAL A 57 -23.39 -4.66 -19.74
CA VAL A 57 -23.61 -6.06 -19.35
C VAL A 57 -24.89 -6.21 -18.53
N ALA A 58 -25.63 -7.28 -18.77
CA ALA A 58 -26.84 -7.64 -18.02
C ALA A 58 -26.53 -8.33 -16.68
N ALA A 59 -25.25 -8.61 -16.40
CA ALA A 59 -24.80 -9.25 -15.17
C ALA A 59 -25.05 -8.36 -13.94
N GLU A 60 -25.19 -8.99 -12.78
CA GLU A 60 -25.37 -8.30 -11.50
C GLU A 60 -24.15 -7.43 -11.16
N ARG A 61 -22.93 -7.97 -11.37
CA ARG A 61 -21.68 -7.22 -11.29
C ARG A 61 -21.38 -6.60 -12.65
N LYS A 62 -21.17 -5.28 -12.66
CA LYS A 62 -20.85 -4.50 -13.88
C LYS A 62 -19.39 -4.09 -13.96
N SER A 63 -18.70 -4.09 -12.84
CA SER A 63 -17.26 -3.82 -12.76
C SER A 63 -16.46 -4.87 -13.51
N PHE A 64 -15.29 -4.45 -13.96
CA PHE A 64 -14.31 -5.31 -14.60
C PHE A 64 -12.89 -4.91 -14.22
N LEU A 65 -11.99 -5.90 -14.25
CA LEU A 65 -10.55 -5.68 -14.24
C LEU A 65 -9.96 -6.02 -15.60
N THR A 66 -9.29 -5.07 -16.26
CA THR A 66 -8.59 -5.33 -17.53
C THR A 66 -7.48 -6.35 -17.33
N GLY A 67 -7.02 -7.00 -18.40
CA GLY A 67 -5.70 -7.62 -18.44
C GLY A 67 -4.57 -6.58 -18.32
N GLU A 68 -3.33 -7.04 -18.49
CA GLU A 68 -2.18 -6.14 -18.56
C GLU A 68 -2.30 -5.19 -19.76
N GLY A 69 -1.62 -4.05 -19.67
CA GLY A 69 -1.67 -2.98 -20.64
C GLY A 69 -0.51 -2.03 -20.47
N TYR A 70 -0.59 -0.90 -21.17
CA TYR A 70 0.37 0.19 -21.08
C TYR A 70 -0.36 1.53 -21.11
N HIS A 71 0.32 2.55 -20.59
CA HIS A 71 -0.12 3.94 -20.62
C HIS A 71 0.14 4.58 -21.98
N ASP A 72 -0.78 5.43 -22.43
CA ASP A 72 -0.58 6.36 -23.55
C ASP A 72 -0.67 7.80 -23.05
N ASP A 73 0.08 8.71 -23.68
CA ASP A 73 0.26 10.10 -23.26
C ASP A 73 -0.98 10.98 -23.50
N ALA A 74 -2.18 10.42 -23.52
CA ALA A 74 -3.43 11.09 -23.89
C ALA A 74 -4.57 10.83 -22.90
N ASP A 75 -4.28 10.83 -21.59
CA ASP A 75 -5.27 10.51 -20.54
C ASP A 75 -5.92 9.13 -20.72
N ALA A 76 -5.15 8.18 -21.25
CA ALA A 76 -5.67 6.88 -21.65
C ALA A 76 -4.70 5.75 -21.34
N ILE A 77 -5.25 4.55 -21.35
CA ILE A 77 -4.47 3.32 -21.35
C ILE A 77 -4.95 2.41 -22.48
N TYR A 78 -4.05 1.56 -22.92
CA TYR A 78 -4.35 0.43 -23.80
C TYR A 78 -4.18 -0.86 -23.00
N ALA A 79 -5.23 -1.67 -22.90
CA ALA A 79 -5.18 -2.91 -22.12
C ALA A 79 -5.86 -4.09 -22.82
N TYR A 80 -5.33 -5.28 -22.57
CA TYR A 80 -5.99 -6.53 -23.00
C TYR A 80 -7.23 -6.79 -22.16
N ALA A 81 -8.18 -7.59 -22.65
CA ALA A 81 -9.36 -7.97 -21.87
C ALA A 81 -9.02 -8.82 -20.62
N GLY A 82 -7.97 -9.65 -20.70
CA GLY A 82 -7.62 -10.52 -19.58
C GLY A 82 -8.67 -11.61 -19.34
N GLN A 83 -8.96 -11.91 -18.07
CA GLN A 83 -9.85 -13.01 -17.66
C GLN A 83 -11.26 -12.55 -17.25
N ASP A 84 -11.49 -11.23 -17.13
CA ASP A 84 -12.76 -10.70 -16.66
C ASP A 84 -13.75 -10.59 -17.83
N PRO A 85 -14.88 -11.32 -17.82
CA PRO A 85 -15.83 -11.33 -18.93
C PRO A 85 -16.61 -10.01 -19.10
N ASN A 86 -16.52 -9.10 -18.12
CA ASN A 86 -17.22 -7.82 -18.17
C ASN A 86 -16.43 -6.73 -18.90
N VAL A 87 -15.15 -6.97 -19.27
CA VAL A 87 -14.38 -5.99 -20.05
C VAL A 87 -15.07 -5.78 -21.40
N PRO A 88 -15.39 -4.54 -21.78
CA PRO A 88 -15.98 -4.27 -23.09
C PRO A 88 -14.96 -4.63 -24.18
N THR A 89 -15.41 -5.41 -25.15
CA THR A 89 -14.64 -5.77 -26.34
C THR A 89 -15.44 -5.39 -27.58
N ASP A 90 -14.79 -4.76 -28.54
CA ASP A 90 -15.36 -4.53 -29.86
C ASP A 90 -14.86 -5.64 -30.81
N PRO A 91 -15.75 -6.44 -31.43
CA PRO A 91 -15.36 -7.45 -32.42
C PRO A 91 -14.61 -6.88 -33.63
N ASP A 92 -14.79 -5.60 -33.92
CA ASP A 92 -14.17 -4.90 -35.05
C ASP A 92 -12.83 -4.23 -34.66
N GLU A 93 -12.43 -4.25 -33.38
CA GLU A 93 -11.18 -3.69 -32.87
C GLU A 93 -10.21 -4.81 -32.42
N GLU A 94 -8.96 -4.74 -32.86
CA GLU A 94 -7.92 -5.66 -32.37
C GLU A 94 -7.36 -5.16 -31.02
N PRO A 95 -7.14 -6.06 -30.04
CA PRO A 95 -6.54 -5.67 -28.78
C PRO A 95 -5.07 -5.21 -28.96
N PRO A 96 -4.54 -4.39 -28.04
CA PRO A 96 -5.15 -3.93 -26.79
C PRO A 96 -6.21 -2.84 -27.00
N TYR A 97 -7.25 -2.85 -26.17
CA TYR A 97 -8.39 -1.94 -26.27
C TYR A 97 -8.09 -0.61 -25.58
N PHE A 98 -8.61 0.48 -26.15
CA PHE A 98 -8.45 1.83 -25.63
C PHE A 98 -9.43 2.11 -24.47
N PHE A 99 -8.94 2.71 -23.39
CA PHE A 99 -9.76 3.17 -22.27
C PHE A 99 -9.35 4.58 -21.82
N CYS A 100 -10.30 5.50 -21.71
CA CYS A 100 -10.08 6.79 -21.04
C CYS A 100 -9.84 6.56 -19.54
N ALA A 101 -8.81 7.18 -18.99
CA ALA A 101 -8.50 7.09 -17.57
C ALA A 101 -9.06 8.30 -16.82
N TYR A 102 -9.70 8.07 -15.67
CA TYR A 102 -10.29 9.07 -14.75
C TYR A 102 -11.43 9.94 -15.31
N TRP A 103 -11.34 10.40 -16.56
CA TRP A 103 -12.30 11.31 -17.17
C TRP A 103 -12.34 11.19 -18.70
N ASP A 104 -13.53 11.35 -19.28
CA ASP A 104 -13.69 11.50 -20.73
C ASP A 104 -13.75 13.01 -21.07
N TYR A 105 -12.59 13.58 -21.41
CA TYR A 105 -12.50 14.99 -21.83
C TYR A 105 -13.18 15.27 -23.18
N MET A 106 -13.23 14.27 -24.06
CA MET A 106 -13.75 14.44 -25.42
C MET A 106 -15.27 14.25 -25.46
N GLY A 107 -15.87 13.66 -24.42
CA GLY A 107 -17.31 13.45 -24.27
C GLY A 107 -17.92 12.60 -25.39
N ASN A 108 -17.08 11.87 -26.11
CA ASN A 108 -17.43 11.10 -27.30
C ASN A 108 -17.24 9.59 -27.08
N HIS A 109 -16.74 9.17 -25.90
CA HIS A 109 -16.58 7.77 -25.58
C HIS A 109 -17.89 7.22 -25.02
N LYS A 110 -18.27 6.03 -25.51
CA LYS A 110 -19.50 5.35 -25.08
C LYS A 110 -19.36 4.74 -23.70
N ASP A 111 -18.13 4.37 -23.34
CA ASP A 111 -17.80 3.69 -22.10
C ASP A 111 -17.43 4.68 -21.00
N LYS A 112 -17.65 4.27 -19.75
CA LYS A 112 -17.21 5.06 -18.60
C LYS A 112 -15.68 5.04 -18.47
N PRO A 113 -15.06 6.10 -17.91
CA PRO A 113 -13.63 6.11 -17.62
C PRO A 113 -13.22 4.97 -16.68
N VAL A 114 -11.97 4.54 -16.82
CA VAL A 114 -11.35 3.52 -15.95
C VAL A 114 -10.38 4.15 -14.96
N PHE A 115 -10.05 3.41 -13.90
CA PHE A 115 -9.07 3.82 -12.90
C PHE A 115 -7.84 2.92 -13.01
N PRO A 116 -6.73 3.41 -13.59
CA PRO A 116 -5.54 2.61 -13.80
C PRO A 116 -4.72 2.50 -12.52
N PHE A 117 -4.02 1.39 -12.39
CA PHE A 117 -3.09 1.13 -11.30
C PHE A 117 -2.00 0.15 -11.75
N HIS A 118 -0.89 0.15 -11.02
CA HIS A 118 0.13 -0.88 -11.19
C HIS A 118 -0.42 -2.22 -10.71
N LYS A 119 -0.15 -3.28 -11.47
CA LYS A 119 -0.50 -4.65 -11.11
C LYS A 119 -0.08 -4.99 -9.67
N ALA A 120 1.16 -4.65 -9.31
CA ALA A 120 1.71 -4.86 -7.98
C ALA A 120 0.91 -4.14 -6.88
N CYS A 121 0.50 -2.89 -7.09
CA CYS A 121 -0.27 -2.15 -6.09
C CYS A 121 -1.63 -2.80 -5.78
N TYR A 122 -2.31 -3.31 -6.81
CA TYR A 122 -3.61 -3.96 -6.63
C TYR A 122 -3.46 -5.40 -6.11
N GLU A 123 -2.71 -6.24 -6.82
CA GLU A 123 -2.67 -7.68 -6.56
C GLU A 123 -1.88 -8.01 -5.30
N GLU A 124 -0.77 -7.32 -5.05
CA GLU A 124 0.14 -7.67 -3.96
C GLU A 124 -0.07 -6.84 -2.71
N ILE A 125 -0.67 -5.64 -2.80
CA ILE A 125 -0.82 -4.74 -1.64
C ILE A 125 -2.29 -4.54 -1.28
N LEU A 126 -3.12 -4.03 -2.21
CA LEU A 126 -4.53 -3.77 -1.91
C LEU A 126 -5.29 -5.04 -1.53
N LEU A 127 -5.19 -6.12 -2.30
CA LEU A 127 -5.88 -7.37 -1.96
C LEU A 127 -5.44 -7.93 -0.60
N ARG A 128 -4.15 -7.84 -0.26
CA ARG A 128 -3.63 -8.24 1.05
C ARG A 128 -4.15 -7.37 2.19
N CYS A 129 -4.27 -6.06 1.97
CA CYS A 129 -4.87 -5.14 2.95
C CYS A 129 -6.34 -5.50 3.24
N PHE A 130 -7.08 -5.94 2.21
CA PHE A 130 -8.40 -6.54 2.35
C PHE A 130 -8.39 -7.97 2.91
N LYS A 131 -7.24 -8.50 3.36
CA LYS A 131 -7.07 -9.89 3.81
C LYS A 131 -7.58 -10.92 2.80
N ASN A 132 -7.48 -10.58 1.51
CA ASN A 132 -8.03 -11.33 0.39
C ASN A 132 -9.55 -11.61 0.52
N GLU A 133 -10.28 -10.74 1.22
CA GLU A 133 -11.74 -10.73 1.20
C GLU A 133 -12.24 -10.47 -0.23
N ILE A 134 -13.30 -11.16 -0.62
CA ILE A 134 -13.99 -10.89 -1.88
C ILE A 134 -14.76 -9.59 -1.71
N PHE A 135 -14.28 -8.50 -2.30
CA PHE A 135 -14.98 -7.23 -2.31
C PHE A 135 -15.66 -6.96 -3.66
N ASN A 136 -16.72 -6.16 -3.64
CA ASN A 136 -17.53 -5.83 -4.80
C ASN A 136 -16.85 -4.72 -5.61
N GLY A 137 -16.38 -5.06 -6.82
CA GLY A 137 -15.74 -4.11 -7.73
C GLY A 137 -16.64 -2.95 -8.14
N ASP A 138 -17.97 -3.09 -8.11
CA ASP A 138 -18.91 -2.01 -8.46
C ASP A 138 -18.87 -0.91 -7.38
N ILE A 139 -18.76 -1.32 -6.11
CA ILE A 139 -18.63 -0.40 -4.97
C ILE A 139 -17.26 0.27 -4.98
N LEU A 140 -16.19 -0.49 -5.26
CA LEU A 140 -14.84 0.09 -5.37
C LEU A 140 -14.76 1.09 -6.53
N TYR A 141 -15.34 0.76 -7.69
CA TYR A 141 -15.39 1.67 -8.83
C TYR A 141 -16.14 2.96 -8.48
N SER A 142 -17.32 2.84 -7.85
CA SER A 142 -18.12 4.00 -7.43
C SER A 142 -17.38 4.86 -6.40
N LEU A 143 -16.63 4.23 -5.48
CA LEU A 143 -15.76 4.96 -4.55
C LEU A 143 -14.68 5.74 -5.30
N PHE A 144 -14.00 5.11 -6.25
CA PHE A 144 -12.97 5.79 -7.05
C PHE A 144 -13.57 6.94 -7.88
N GLU A 145 -14.76 6.76 -8.45
CA GLU A 145 -15.50 7.80 -9.17
C GLU A 145 -15.79 9.02 -8.27
N GLU A 146 -16.17 8.81 -7.02
CA GLU A 146 -16.41 9.89 -6.04
C GLU A 146 -15.13 10.59 -5.56
N LEU A 147 -14.00 9.88 -5.60
CA LEU A 147 -12.70 10.41 -5.23
C LEU A 147 -12.00 11.14 -6.40
N VAL A 148 -12.56 11.15 -7.60
CA VAL A 148 -12.00 11.95 -8.70
C VAL A 148 -12.12 13.43 -8.35
N HIS A 149 -10.98 14.12 -8.32
CA HIS A 149 -10.95 15.54 -8.02
C HIS A 149 -11.37 16.36 -9.24
N GLU A 150 -12.32 17.28 -9.08
CA GLU A 150 -12.89 18.13 -10.15
C GLU A 150 -11.82 18.98 -10.89
N ASN A 151 -10.62 19.16 -10.32
CA ASN A 151 -9.50 19.88 -10.96
C ASN A 151 -8.25 19.02 -11.14
N ALA A 152 -8.29 17.73 -10.85
CA ALA A 152 -7.14 16.83 -10.98
C ALA A 152 -7.58 15.43 -11.44
N TYR A 153 -8.07 15.36 -12.68
CA TYR A 153 -8.58 14.16 -13.36
C TYR A 153 -7.49 13.13 -13.74
N ARG A 154 -6.52 12.91 -12.86
CA ARG A 154 -5.32 12.09 -13.10
C ARG A 154 -4.95 11.21 -11.92
N VAL A 155 -5.53 11.50 -10.76
CA VAL A 155 -5.25 10.91 -9.47
C VAL A 155 -6.51 11.01 -8.61
N LEU A 156 -6.65 10.10 -7.64
CA LEU A 156 -7.75 10.17 -6.68
C LEU A 156 -7.45 11.19 -5.58
N LEU A 157 -8.48 11.73 -4.94
CA LEU A 157 -8.35 12.58 -3.75
C LEU A 157 -8.08 11.73 -2.51
N LEU A 158 -6.90 11.13 -2.47
CA LEU A 158 -6.39 10.33 -1.36
C LEU A 158 -5.18 11.01 -0.71
N ASP A 159 -4.95 10.69 0.56
CA ASP A 159 -3.67 10.97 1.21
C ASP A 159 -2.68 9.88 0.80
N TYR A 160 -1.83 10.20 -0.17
CA TYR A 160 -0.80 9.30 -0.68
C TYR A 160 0.46 9.25 0.19
N GLY A 161 0.48 9.95 1.32
CA GLY A 161 1.65 10.09 2.18
C GLY A 161 2.78 10.92 1.56
N GLU A 162 3.84 11.09 2.34
CA GLU A 162 5.04 11.80 1.91
C GLU A 162 6.03 10.87 1.17
N PRO A 163 6.69 11.35 0.11
CA PRO A 163 6.42 12.61 -0.58
C PRO A 163 5.08 12.55 -1.33
N ILE A 164 4.37 13.67 -1.32
CA ILE A 164 3.08 13.78 -2.02
C ILE A 164 3.32 13.63 -3.53
N PRO A 165 2.66 12.66 -4.21
CA PRO A 165 2.82 12.50 -5.65
C PRO A 165 2.38 13.75 -6.42
N LEU A 166 3.04 13.97 -7.56
CA LEU A 166 2.73 15.07 -8.47
C LEU A 166 1.26 15.02 -8.91
N ARG A 167 0.66 16.21 -9.06
CA ARG A 167 -0.70 16.40 -9.58
C ARG A 167 -0.72 17.26 -10.85
N ASP A 168 0.45 17.45 -11.46
CA ASP A 168 0.63 18.31 -12.62
C ASP A 168 0.28 17.57 -13.92
N GLN A 169 0.43 18.27 -15.05
CA GLN A 169 0.18 17.75 -16.39
C GLN A 169 1.10 16.60 -16.76
N TYR A 170 2.35 16.68 -16.31
CA TYR A 170 3.44 15.78 -16.65
C TYR A 170 4.14 15.29 -15.38
N TRP A 171 4.67 14.09 -15.45
CA TRP A 171 5.54 13.55 -14.41
C TRP A 171 6.92 14.19 -14.54
N GLU A 172 7.50 14.56 -13.40
CA GLU A 172 8.82 15.15 -13.29
C GLU A 172 9.64 14.32 -12.30
N SER A 173 10.87 13.95 -12.67
CA SER A 173 11.79 13.31 -11.73
C SER A 173 12.33 14.34 -10.75
N ARG A 174 12.02 14.24 -9.46
CA ARG A 174 12.49 15.20 -8.45
C ARG A 174 13.36 14.53 -7.39
N LYS A 175 14.47 15.18 -7.04
CA LYS A 175 15.36 14.71 -5.95
C LYS A 175 14.60 14.63 -4.63
N GLY A 176 14.76 13.51 -3.94
CA GLY A 176 14.03 13.21 -2.70
C GLY A 176 12.68 12.54 -2.90
N GLU A 177 12.21 12.40 -4.15
CA GLU A 177 10.95 11.73 -4.49
C GLU A 177 11.16 10.33 -5.10
N GLU A 178 12.40 9.82 -5.07
CA GLU A 178 12.78 8.57 -5.73
C GLU A 178 11.96 7.36 -5.27
N LEU A 179 11.51 7.36 -4.01
CA LEU A 179 10.73 6.25 -3.47
C LEU A 179 9.41 6.04 -4.22
N LEU A 180 8.83 7.08 -4.84
CA LEU A 180 7.60 6.97 -5.62
C LEU A 180 7.74 6.00 -6.80
N VAL A 181 8.95 5.84 -7.33
CA VAL A 181 9.23 4.96 -8.47
C VAL A 181 9.90 3.64 -8.09
N THR A 182 10.36 3.48 -6.84
CA THR A 182 10.98 2.23 -6.39
C THR A 182 9.96 1.12 -6.16
N ASN A 183 10.34 -0.12 -6.47
CA ASN A 183 9.46 -1.29 -6.41
C ASN A 183 9.02 -1.55 -4.96
N PRO A 184 7.71 -1.50 -4.65
CA PRO A 184 7.22 -1.70 -3.29
C PRO A 184 7.05 -3.17 -2.94
N VAL A 185 7.26 -4.11 -3.87
CA VAL A 185 7.05 -5.56 -3.64
C VAL A 185 8.39 -6.28 -3.70
N GLU A 186 9.12 -6.15 -4.80
CA GLU A 186 10.44 -6.76 -4.95
C GLU A 186 11.50 -5.80 -4.40
N ILE A 187 11.91 -6.02 -3.16
CA ILE A 187 12.82 -5.12 -2.43
C ILE A 187 14.10 -5.90 -2.05
N PRO A 188 15.17 -5.86 -2.87
CA PRO A 188 16.36 -6.69 -2.67
C PRO A 188 16.99 -6.56 -1.27
N ARG A 189 17.20 -5.33 -0.79
CA ARG A 189 17.75 -5.06 0.54
C ARG A 189 16.89 -5.61 1.68
N LEU A 190 15.55 -5.64 1.50
CA LEU A 190 14.66 -6.23 2.49
C LEU A 190 14.75 -7.76 2.46
N SER A 191 14.82 -8.36 1.27
CA SER A 191 14.96 -9.82 1.13
C SER A 191 16.23 -10.33 1.82
N GLU A 192 17.37 -9.66 1.64
CA GLU A 192 18.62 -9.98 2.34
C GLU A 192 18.45 -9.93 3.86
N TYR A 193 17.81 -8.87 4.35
CA TYR A 193 17.53 -8.70 5.77
C TYR A 193 16.62 -9.82 6.33
N LEU A 194 15.58 -10.17 5.58
CA LEU A 194 14.62 -11.21 5.96
C LEU A 194 15.26 -12.61 5.97
N ASP A 195 16.17 -12.91 5.05
CA ASP A 195 16.90 -14.17 5.02
C ASP A 195 17.75 -14.35 6.30
N GLU A 196 18.46 -13.30 6.72
CA GLU A 196 19.21 -13.30 7.99
C GLU A 196 18.27 -13.51 9.19
N LEU A 197 17.11 -12.87 9.17
CA LEU A 197 16.08 -12.96 10.20
C LEU A 197 15.52 -14.40 10.30
N GLN A 198 15.27 -15.06 9.17
CA GLN A 198 14.78 -16.44 9.11
C GLN A 198 15.81 -17.44 9.67
N VAL A 199 17.09 -17.30 9.31
CA VAL A 199 18.17 -18.13 9.86
C VAL A 199 18.22 -17.98 11.38
N MET A 200 18.18 -16.74 11.86
CA MET A 200 18.17 -16.42 13.28
C MET A 200 16.97 -17.03 14.03
N VAL A 201 15.77 -16.98 13.45
CA VAL A 201 14.54 -17.55 14.04
C VAL A 201 14.64 -19.07 14.13
N LYS A 202 15.14 -19.72 13.07
CA LYS A 202 15.31 -21.17 13.01
C LYS A 202 16.31 -21.67 14.06
N ASP A 203 17.45 -21.01 14.19
CA ASP A 203 18.47 -21.34 15.19
C ASP A 203 17.90 -21.28 16.63
N GLU A 204 17.05 -20.29 16.93
CA GLU A 204 16.39 -20.19 18.23
C GLU A 204 15.37 -21.30 18.46
N MET A 205 14.62 -21.70 17.42
CA MET A 205 13.70 -22.82 17.52
C MET A 205 14.42 -24.13 17.87
N GLU A 206 15.58 -24.39 17.26
CA GLU A 206 16.35 -25.61 17.47
C GLU A 206 17.12 -25.65 18.80
N THR A 207 17.50 -24.48 19.34
CA THR A 207 18.35 -24.39 20.54
C THR A 207 17.61 -24.01 21.82
N SER A 208 16.31 -23.74 21.74
CA SER A 208 15.50 -23.27 22.86
C SER A 208 15.43 -24.28 24.01
N ARG A 209 15.94 -23.87 25.18
CA ARG A 209 15.75 -24.58 26.46
C ARG A 209 14.56 -23.98 27.21
N PRO A 210 13.88 -24.75 28.07
CA PRO A 210 12.80 -24.21 28.88
C PRO A 210 13.30 -23.02 29.70
N PRO A 211 12.55 -21.90 29.71
CA PRO A 211 12.98 -20.69 30.37
C PRO A 211 13.10 -20.92 31.88
N LYS A 212 14.23 -20.50 32.47
CA LYS A 212 14.47 -20.61 33.92
C LYS A 212 14.04 -19.32 34.59
N MET A 213 13.26 -19.44 35.66
CA MET A 213 12.91 -18.28 36.49
C MET A 213 14.17 -17.58 37.01
N PRO A 214 14.28 -16.25 36.87
CA PRO A 214 15.36 -15.49 37.46
C PRO A 214 15.28 -15.50 38.99
N VAL A 215 16.43 -15.30 39.63
CA VAL A 215 16.56 -15.25 41.10
C VAL A 215 16.33 -13.82 41.64
N SER A 216 16.45 -12.79 40.79
CA SER A 216 16.30 -11.38 41.18
C SER A 216 14.84 -10.92 41.10
N PRO A 217 14.37 -10.10 42.07
CA PRO A 217 13.04 -9.50 42.01
C PRO A 217 12.92 -8.54 40.82
N ASP A 218 11.75 -8.56 40.18
CA ASP A 218 11.43 -7.75 39.00
C ASP A 218 10.61 -6.51 39.40
N VAL A 219 10.90 -5.35 38.82
CA VAL A 219 10.19 -4.10 39.14
C VAL A 219 8.69 -4.18 38.85
N PHE A 220 8.30 -5.01 37.86
CA PHE A 220 6.91 -5.23 37.48
C PHE A 220 6.19 -6.25 38.38
N ASP A 221 6.89 -6.92 39.31
CA ASP A 221 6.27 -7.89 40.24
C ASP A 221 5.18 -7.26 41.10
N THR A 222 5.35 -5.98 41.44
CA THR A 222 4.41 -5.22 42.27
C THR A 222 3.13 -4.83 41.54
N LEU A 223 3.12 -4.87 40.21
CA LEU A 223 1.99 -4.45 39.40
C LEU A 223 1.01 -5.62 39.19
N PRO A 224 -0.30 -5.39 39.36
CA PRO A 224 -1.34 -6.32 38.93
C PRO A 224 -1.21 -6.66 37.45
N ARG A 225 -1.66 -7.87 37.09
CA ARG A 225 -1.57 -8.39 35.71
C ARG A 225 -2.27 -7.45 34.71
N GLU A 226 -3.37 -6.85 35.12
CA GLU A 226 -4.18 -5.94 34.30
C GLU A 226 -3.38 -4.70 33.89
N LEU A 227 -2.60 -4.13 34.82
CA LEU A 227 -1.74 -2.98 34.52
C LEU A 227 -0.59 -3.37 33.59
N ARG A 228 -0.05 -4.59 33.72
CA ARG A 228 0.99 -5.08 32.79
C ARG A 228 0.45 -5.22 31.36
N VAL A 229 -0.78 -5.70 31.19
CA VAL A 229 -1.44 -5.76 29.88
C VAL A 229 -1.64 -4.35 29.31
N GLN A 230 -2.16 -3.41 30.11
CA GLN A 230 -2.33 -2.02 29.68
C GLN A 230 -1.02 -1.35 29.26
N ILE A 231 0.10 -1.66 29.93
CA ILE A 231 1.43 -1.18 29.49
C ILE A 231 1.73 -1.66 28.07
N PHE A 232 1.48 -2.94 27.77
CA PHE A 232 1.72 -3.45 26.41
C PHE A 232 0.82 -2.79 25.37
N ASP A 233 -0.43 -2.50 25.68
CA ASP A 233 -1.37 -1.86 24.74
C ASP A 233 -0.91 -0.45 24.31
N LEU A 234 0.01 0.17 25.07
CA LEU A 234 0.57 1.50 24.77
C LEU A 234 1.90 1.46 24.01
N LEU A 235 2.47 0.27 23.80
CA LEU A 235 3.81 0.11 23.21
C LEU A 235 3.74 -0.44 21.78
N PRO A 236 4.61 0.02 20.87
CA PRO A 236 4.80 -0.64 19.57
C PRO A 236 5.43 -2.03 19.76
N ILE A 237 5.26 -2.92 18.77
CA ILE A 237 5.68 -4.32 18.88
C ILE A 237 7.17 -4.49 19.18
N ALA A 238 8.05 -3.68 18.58
CA ALA A 238 9.48 -3.73 18.87
C ALA A 238 9.77 -3.49 20.37
N SER A 239 9.07 -2.52 20.97
CA SER A 239 9.19 -2.19 22.41
C SER A 239 8.57 -3.25 23.31
N VAL A 240 7.48 -3.88 22.86
CA VAL A 240 6.84 -5.01 23.56
C VAL A 240 7.81 -6.19 23.65
N LEU A 241 8.45 -6.51 22.53
CA LEU A 241 9.45 -7.55 22.46
C LEU A 241 10.66 -7.23 23.33
N ALA A 242 11.15 -5.98 23.32
CA ALA A 242 12.22 -5.53 24.21
C ALA A 242 11.85 -5.72 25.69
N LEU A 243 10.63 -5.33 26.06
CA LEU A 243 10.17 -5.39 27.44
C LEU A 243 9.99 -6.84 27.93
N LYS A 244 9.44 -7.71 27.09
CA LYS A 244 9.33 -9.16 27.40
C LYS A 244 10.72 -9.80 27.47
N ALA A 245 11.66 -9.39 26.62
CA ALA A 245 13.04 -9.86 26.69
C ALA A 245 13.76 -9.42 27.98
N ALA A 246 13.51 -8.20 28.45
CA ALA A 246 14.22 -7.61 29.59
C ALA A 246 13.62 -7.98 30.96
N SER A 247 12.33 -8.29 31.04
CA SER A 247 11.62 -8.54 32.30
C SER A 247 10.90 -9.89 32.28
N TRP A 248 11.14 -10.72 33.30
CA TRP A 248 10.46 -12.01 33.45
C TRP A 248 8.98 -11.84 33.73
N SER A 249 8.64 -10.85 34.55
CA SER A 249 7.26 -10.59 34.96
C SER A 249 6.41 -10.02 33.84
N MET A 250 7.04 -9.44 32.83
CA MET A 250 6.44 -9.03 31.56
C MET A 250 6.48 -10.15 30.51
N HIS A 251 7.53 -10.98 30.47
CA HIS A 251 7.64 -12.15 29.59
C HIS A 251 6.48 -13.13 29.79
N THR A 252 6.09 -13.39 31.04
CA THR A 252 5.02 -14.34 31.38
C THR A 252 3.60 -13.83 31.09
N VAL A 253 3.44 -12.56 30.72
CA VAL A 253 2.13 -11.99 30.36
C VAL A 253 1.70 -12.49 28.99
N HIS A 254 0.55 -13.17 28.96
CA HIS A 254 -0.08 -13.63 27.73
C HIS A 254 -0.82 -12.50 27.00
N LEU A 255 -0.50 -12.32 25.71
CA LEU A 255 -1.02 -11.26 24.83
C LEU A 255 -1.74 -11.87 23.61
N PRO A 256 -2.98 -12.38 23.76
CA PRO A 256 -3.65 -13.16 22.71
C PRO A 256 -4.05 -12.35 21.47
N ARG A 257 -4.15 -11.02 21.60
CA ARG A 257 -4.56 -10.12 20.51
C ARG A 257 -3.38 -9.54 19.74
N ARG A 258 -2.15 -9.90 20.10
CA ARG A 258 -0.95 -9.30 19.53
C ARG A 258 -0.24 -10.28 18.60
N SER A 259 -0.02 -9.84 17.37
CA SER A 259 0.70 -10.59 16.33
C SER A 259 1.49 -9.61 15.47
N LEU A 260 2.51 -10.13 14.78
CA LEU A 260 3.26 -9.35 13.79
C LEU A 260 2.36 -8.89 12.64
N GLU A 261 1.34 -9.68 12.26
CA GLU A 261 0.33 -9.26 11.28
C GLU A 261 -0.44 -8.01 11.72
N THR A 262 -0.76 -7.88 13.01
CA THR A 262 -1.55 -6.74 13.51
C THR A 262 -0.71 -5.48 13.67
N ASP A 263 0.51 -5.60 14.20
CA ASP A 263 1.39 -4.44 14.45
C ASP A 263 2.21 -4.03 13.21
N LEU A 264 2.49 -4.96 12.27
CA LEU A 264 3.31 -4.74 11.06
C LEU A 264 2.62 -5.36 9.82
N PRO A 265 1.40 -4.89 9.46
CA PRO A 265 0.59 -5.51 8.42
C PRO A 265 1.24 -5.44 7.02
N TRP A 266 2.09 -4.44 6.78
CA TRP A 266 2.86 -4.23 5.54
C TRP A 266 4.09 -5.14 5.40
N LEU A 267 4.47 -5.89 6.44
CA LEU A 267 5.62 -6.80 6.43
C LEU A 267 5.14 -8.26 6.46
N TRP A 268 4.44 -8.67 5.40
CA TRP A 268 3.76 -9.97 5.34
C TRP A 268 4.69 -11.17 5.40
N GLU A 269 5.97 -11.00 5.06
CA GLU A 269 6.98 -12.07 5.06
C GLU A 269 7.26 -12.62 6.47
N ILE A 270 6.92 -11.90 7.53
CA ILE A 270 7.18 -12.31 8.93
C ILE A 270 5.92 -12.73 9.70
N HIS A 271 4.73 -12.72 9.07
CA HIS A 271 3.46 -12.93 9.77
C HIS A 271 3.35 -14.32 10.40
N ASP A 272 4.02 -15.33 9.84
CA ASP A 272 4.04 -16.70 10.36
C ASP A 272 4.97 -16.89 11.58
N ILE A 273 5.79 -15.89 11.91
CA ILE A 273 6.67 -15.96 13.07
C ILE A 273 5.83 -15.77 14.34
N ILE A 274 5.95 -16.73 15.27
CA ILE A 274 5.36 -16.60 16.61
C ILE A 274 6.39 -15.91 17.52
N PRO A 275 6.22 -14.63 17.87
CA PRO A 275 7.32 -13.85 18.44
C PRO A 275 7.53 -14.11 19.95
N PHE A 276 6.48 -14.50 20.68
CA PHE A 276 6.49 -14.65 22.14
C PHE A 276 6.83 -16.09 22.59
N ARG A 277 7.99 -16.61 22.17
CA ARG A 277 8.44 -17.97 22.52
C ARG A 277 9.55 -18.02 23.56
N SER A 278 10.49 -17.08 23.50
CA SER A 278 11.63 -17.01 24.42
C SER A 278 12.15 -15.59 24.51
N GLN A 279 12.71 -15.20 25.67
CA GLN A 279 13.30 -13.88 25.85
C GLN A 279 14.45 -13.58 24.87
N LYS A 280 15.17 -14.62 24.42
CA LYS A 280 16.25 -14.47 23.45
C LYS A 280 15.72 -14.17 22.04
N LEU A 281 14.65 -14.86 21.62
CA LEU A 281 13.96 -14.56 20.37
C LEU A 281 13.31 -13.17 20.43
N GLU A 282 12.64 -12.84 21.53
CA GLU A 282 12.05 -11.52 21.76
C GLU A 282 13.10 -10.40 21.64
N ALA A 283 14.29 -10.55 22.26
CA ALA A 283 15.37 -9.55 22.17
C ALA A 283 15.85 -9.35 20.72
N ARG A 284 16.02 -10.45 20.00
CA ARG A 284 16.49 -10.48 18.62
C ARG A 284 15.48 -9.86 17.66
N LEU A 285 14.22 -10.29 17.74
CA LEU A 285 13.12 -9.74 16.95
C LEU A 285 12.89 -8.25 17.26
N SER A 286 12.98 -7.86 18.54
CA SER A 286 12.87 -6.45 18.93
C SER A 286 13.88 -5.58 18.20
N LYS A 287 15.16 -5.97 18.24
CA LYS A 287 16.23 -5.26 17.54
C LYS A 287 15.98 -5.23 16.03
N ALA A 288 15.64 -6.38 15.45
CA ALA A 288 15.48 -6.48 14.01
C ALA A 288 14.30 -5.65 13.47
N ILE A 289 13.17 -5.67 14.19
CA ILE A 289 12.01 -4.87 13.84
C ILE A 289 12.31 -3.37 14.02
N ALA A 290 12.99 -2.97 15.10
CA ALA A 290 13.33 -1.57 15.30
C ALA A 290 14.21 -1.01 14.17
N GLU A 291 15.21 -1.78 13.71
CA GLU A 291 16.06 -1.42 12.56
C GLU A 291 15.24 -1.30 11.27
N LEU A 292 14.32 -2.22 11.00
CA LEU A 292 13.42 -2.15 9.84
C LEU A 292 12.44 -0.98 9.92
N GLU A 293 11.93 -0.65 11.10
CA GLU A 293 11.07 0.52 11.30
C GLU A 293 11.82 1.82 11.02
N GLU A 294 13.07 1.94 11.48
CA GLU A 294 13.96 3.07 11.21
C GLU A 294 14.28 3.18 9.70
N GLN A 295 14.69 2.09 9.06
CA GLN A 295 14.96 2.03 7.62
C GLN A 295 13.70 2.15 6.76
N GLY A 296 12.52 1.95 7.34
CA GLY A 296 11.22 2.12 6.70
C GLY A 296 10.61 3.50 6.93
N GLN A 297 11.38 4.47 7.41
CA GLN A 297 10.93 5.85 7.60
C GLN A 297 11.46 6.76 6.49
N TYR A 298 10.57 7.52 5.86
CA TYR A 298 10.97 8.52 4.87
C TYR A 298 11.69 9.69 5.55
N THR A 299 12.82 10.09 4.98
CA THR A 299 13.56 11.29 5.35
C THR A 299 14.00 12.01 4.09
N LYS A 300 13.56 13.26 3.89
CA LYS A 300 13.90 14.04 2.69
C LYS A 300 15.41 14.36 2.58
N GLU A 301 16.08 14.44 3.72
CA GLU A 301 17.45 14.96 3.85
C GLU A 301 18.53 13.89 3.74
N THR A 302 18.23 12.63 4.06
CA THR A 302 19.18 11.52 4.15
C THR A 302 18.72 10.31 3.33
N VAL A 303 19.69 9.50 2.87
CA VAL A 303 19.45 8.30 2.03
C VAL A 303 19.57 7.01 2.87
N ASP A 304 19.40 7.10 4.20
CA ASP A 304 19.64 5.97 5.11
C ASP A 304 18.43 5.02 5.27
N TYR A 305 17.48 5.08 4.33
CA TYR A 305 16.28 4.25 4.32
C TYR A 305 16.33 3.21 3.18
N ILE A 306 15.43 2.23 3.22
CA ILE A 306 15.19 1.28 2.13
C ILE A 306 14.01 1.80 1.31
N PRO A 307 14.22 2.39 0.11
CA PRO A 307 13.16 3.14 -0.60
C PRO A 307 11.94 2.30 -0.95
N GLY A 308 12.15 1.07 -1.42
CA GLY A 308 11.05 0.14 -1.70
C GLY A 308 10.22 -0.18 -0.46
N LEU A 309 10.84 -0.26 0.73
CA LEU A 309 10.14 -0.53 1.98
C LEU A 309 9.33 0.69 2.44
N VAL A 310 9.91 1.89 2.31
CA VAL A 310 9.21 3.14 2.55
C VAL A 310 8.01 3.28 1.61
N ASN A 311 8.20 2.99 0.32
CA ASN A 311 7.12 3.03 -0.67
C ASN A 311 6.03 2.00 -0.36
N ARG A 312 6.40 0.77 0.05
CA ARG A 312 5.45 -0.26 0.49
C ARG A 312 4.59 0.22 1.65
N LYS A 313 5.20 0.77 2.71
CA LYS A 313 4.49 1.31 3.89
C LYS A 313 3.54 2.45 3.49
N ARG A 314 4.01 3.35 2.64
CA ARG A 314 3.20 4.46 2.10
C ARG A 314 1.98 3.93 1.35
N ILE A 315 2.16 3.00 0.41
CA ILE A 315 1.06 2.41 -0.37
C ILE A 315 0.12 1.61 0.54
N TRP A 316 0.64 0.90 1.53
CA TRP A 316 -0.18 0.17 2.50
C TRP A 316 -1.15 1.09 3.23
N MET A 317 -0.68 2.25 3.69
CA MET A 317 -1.52 3.26 4.34
C MET A 317 -2.63 3.77 3.40
N VAL A 318 -2.33 3.97 2.11
CA VAL A 318 -3.36 4.34 1.11
C VAL A 318 -4.39 3.23 0.97
N CYS A 319 -3.94 1.97 0.90
CA CYS A 319 -4.83 0.81 0.82
C CYS A 319 -5.72 0.67 2.06
N GLU A 320 -5.22 0.97 3.26
CA GLU A 320 -6.02 0.98 4.49
C GLU A 320 -7.11 2.06 4.43
N ASN A 321 -6.77 3.26 3.95
CA ASN A 321 -7.74 4.33 3.74
C ASN A 321 -8.82 3.94 2.70
N ILE A 322 -8.42 3.38 1.56
CA ILE A 322 -9.36 2.86 0.55
C ILE A 322 -10.28 1.80 1.16
N LYS A 323 -9.72 0.91 1.98
CA LYS A 323 -10.47 -0.17 2.65
C LYS A 323 -11.50 0.37 3.62
N ASP A 324 -11.13 1.34 4.46
CA ASP A 324 -12.04 1.96 5.43
C ASP A 324 -13.20 2.67 4.70
N LEU A 325 -12.88 3.49 3.70
CA LEU A 325 -13.88 4.17 2.86
C LEU A 325 -14.81 3.18 2.13
N TYR A 326 -14.26 2.06 1.65
CA TYR A 326 -15.04 1.01 1.04
C TYR A 326 -16.02 0.37 2.04
N HIS A 327 -15.57 0.07 3.27
CA HIS A 327 -16.41 -0.52 4.30
C HIS A 327 -17.53 0.44 4.74
N ASP A 328 -17.24 1.73 4.85
CA ASP A 328 -18.25 2.76 5.11
C ASP A 328 -19.31 2.79 4.00
N LYS A 329 -18.90 2.78 2.74
CA LYS A 329 -19.80 2.75 1.58
C LYS A 329 -20.66 1.48 1.53
N VAL A 330 -20.10 0.33 1.92
CA VAL A 330 -20.87 -0.93 2.07
C VAL A 330 -21.92 -0.80 3.17
N ALA A 331 -21.58 -0.17 4.30
CA ALA A 331 -22.51 0.04 5.40
C ALA A 331 -23.67 0.98 4.99
N GLU A 332 -23.37 2.08 4.29
CA GLU A 332 -24.37 3.00 3.72
C GLU A 332 -25.31 2.32 2.73
N SER A 333 -24.74 1.50 1.83
CA SER A 333 -25.53 0.76 0.83
C SER A 333 -26.49 -0.23 1.48
N LYS A 334 -26.12 -0.83 2.62
CA LYS A 334 -27.01 -1.71 3.41
C LYS A 334 -28.03 -0.91 4.23
N GLY A 335 -27.64 0.26 4.73
CA GLY A 335 -28.52 1.18 5.47
C GLY A 335 -29.63 1.76 4.57
N HIS A 336 -29.33 2.09 3.32
CA HIS A 336 -30.31 2.57 2.35
C HIS A 336 -31.35 1.51 1.91
N VAL A 337 -31.06 0.21 2.08
CA VAL A 337 -32.06 -0.85 1.89
C VAL A 337 -33.09 -0.87 3.05
N LEU A 338 -32.76 -0.28 4.20
CA LEU A 338 -33.63 -0.22 5.38
C LEU A 338 -34.30 1.16 5.55
N ASP A 339 -33.68 2.26 5.12
CA ASP A 339 -34.23 3.62 5.20
C ASP A 339 -34.49 4.20 3.79
N SER A 340 -35.65 3.84 3.22
CA SER A 340 -36.23 4.55 2.08
C SER A 340 -37.08 5.74 2.54
N SER A 341 -36.48 6.68 3.29
CA SER A 341 -37.03 8.03 3.46
C SER A 341 -36.03 9.02 4.05
N ALA A 342 -35.19 9.64 3.21
CA ALA A 342 -34.76 11.06 3.22
C ALA A 342 -33.37 11.25 2.58
N PRO A 343 -33.07 12.41 1.96
CA PRO A 343 -31.80 12.66 1.30
C PRO A 343 -30.71 13.09 2.29
N LEU A 344 -29.53 12.46 2.23
CA LEU A 344 -28.34 12.84 3.01
C LEU A 344 -27.46 13.78 2.19
N ALA A 345 -27.23 14.98 2.74
CA ALA A 345 -26.22 15.92 2.31
C ALA A 345 -24.87 15.53 2.91
N ILE A 346 -23.86 15.32 2.05
CA ILE A 346 -22.49 15.01 2.48
C ILE A 346 -21.76 16.32 2.83
N CYS A 347 -21.27 16.39 4.07
CA CYS A 347 -20.40 17.46 4.55
C CYS A 347 -19.00 17.33 3.92
N ARG A 348 -18.71 18.15 2.90
CA ARG A 348 -17.34 18.48 2.48
C ARG A 348 -16.73 19.44 3.51
N ALA A 349 -15.70 19.03 4.24
CA ALA A 349 -14.76 19.94 4.89
C ALA A 349 -13.41 19.26 5.16
N ASN A 350 -12.32 19.97 4.81
CA ASN A 350 -10.93 19.78 5.26
C ASN A 350 -9.95 18.97 4.40
N LEU A 351 -9.95 19.14 3.07
CA LEU A 351 -8.74 18.87 2.26
C LEU A 351 -8.37 19.98 1.28
N ALA A 352 -9.05 21.12 1.31
CA ALA A 352 -8.70 22.30 0.52
C ALA A 352 -8.09 23.39 1.40
N GLN A 353 -6.85 23.17 1.86
CA GLN A 353 -5.96 24.23 2.31
C GLN A 353 -4.55 23.67 2.39
N ASN A 354 -3.84 23.70 1.26
CA ASN A 354 -2.44 24.10 1.13
C ASN A 354 -2.14 24.15 -0.37
N ASN A 355 -1.96 25.38 -0.85
CA ASN A 355 -1.67 25.74 -2.23
C ASN A 355 -0.34 25.16 -2.72
#